data_AF-A0A967HA53-F1
#
_entry.id   AF-A0A967HA53-F1
#
_cell.length_a   1.000
_cell.length_b   1.000
_cell.length_c   1.000
_cell.angle_alpha   90.00
_cell.angle_beta   90.00
_cell.angle_gamma   90.00
#
_symmetry.space_group_name_H-M   'P 1'
#
loop_
_entity.id
_entity.type
_entity.pdbx_description
1 polymer ?
#
loop_
_entity_poly.entity_id
_entity_poly.type
_entity_poly.pdbx_seq_one_letter_code
_entity_poly.pdbx_strand_id
1 'polypeptide(L)'
;AEAHRLPQLNAVTVPDGVDEAAVRATLLEEFDLEIGAGLGPMAGRIWRIGLMGHSARPENVQLCLEALDAVLGGTGAAWTAAEALLAGH
;
A
#
# COMPACT_ATOMS: atom_id res chain seq x y z
N ALA A 1 9.83 -20.97 -6.72
CA ALA A 1 10.15 -20.02 -7.80
C ALA A 1 10.16 -18.63 -7.18
N GLU A 2 11.32 -18.23 -6.67
CA GLU A 2 11.47 -17.09 -5.76
C GLU A 2 12.67 -16.26 -6.22
N ALA A 3 12.54 -15.68 -7.40
CA ALA A 3 13.54 -14.78 -7.95
C ALA A 3 12.79 -13.79 -8.83
N HIS A 4 13.14 -12.51 -8.72
CA HIS A 4 12.53 -11.36 -9.41
C HIS A 4 11.29 -10.75 -8.75
N ARG A 5 11.27 -10.60 -7.41
CA ARG A 5 10.49 -9.48 -6.84
C ARG A 5 11.32 -8.22 -6.96
N LEU A 6 10.74 -7.17 -7.55
CA LEU A 6 11.31 -5.83 -7.54
C LEU A 6 11.26 -5.36 -6.07
N PRO A 7 12.40 -5.22 -5.36
CA PRO A 7 12.40 -4.84 -3.94
C PRO A 7 11.78 -3.45 -3.70
N GLN A 8 11.58 -2.70 -4.78
CA GLN A 8 11.02 -1.36 -4.81
C GLN A 8 9.49 -1.33 -4.95
N LEU A 9 8.83 -2.49 -5.14
CA LEU A 9 7.38 -2.57 -5.35
C LEU A 9 6.75 -3.57 -4.38
N ASN A 10 6.19 -3.05 -3.29
CA ASN A 10 5.53 -3.85 -2.27
C ASN A 10 4.04 -4.03 -2.61
N ALA A 11 3.56 -5.27 -2.58
CA ALA A 11 2.17 -5.61 -2.85
C ALA A 11 1.43 -5.81 -1.52
N VAL A 12 0.39 -5.03 -1.30
CA VAL A 12 -0.47 -5.10 -0.11
C VAL A 12 -1.83 -5.64 -0.53
N THR A 13 -2.32 -6.71 0.11
CA THR A 13 -3.63 -7.30 -0.19
C THR A 13 -4.72 -6.38 0.33
N VAL A 14 -5.78 -6.10 -0.43
CA VAL A 14 -6.94 -5.29 -0.01
C VAL A 14 -7.80 -6.09 0.97
N PRO A 15 -8.32 -5.50 2.07
CA PRO A 15 -9.15 -6.23 3.02
C PRO A 15 -10.52 -6.54 2.42
N ASP A 16 -11.14 -7.61 2.89
CA ASP A 16 -12.50 -7.94 2.51
C ASP A 16 -13.47 -6.80 2.86
N GLY A 17 -14.35 -6.46 1.91
CA GLY A 17 -15.36 -5.42 2.10
C GLY A 17 -14.85 -3.98 1.89
N VAL A 18 -13.56 -3.79 1.59
CA VAL A 18 -13.02 -2.47 1.26
C VAL A 18 -13.06 -2.22 -0.24
N ASP A 19 -13.51 -1.01 -0.60
CA ASP A 19 -13.43 -0.51 -1.96
C ASP A 19 -12.00 -0.02 -2.24
N GLU A 20 -11.24 -0.86 -2.96
CA GLU A 20 -9.86 -0.60 -3.38
C GLU A 20 -9.70 0.77 -4.04
N ALA A 21 -10.60 1.13 -4.94
CA ALA A 21 -10.49 2.34 -5.75
C ALA A 21 -10.82 3.59 -4.93
N ALA A 22 -11.82 3.51 -4.05
CA ALA A 22 -12.16 4.59 -3.13
C ALA A 22 -10.99 4.92 -2.21
N VAL A 23 -10.33 3.91 -1.63
CA VAL A 23 -9.14 4.13 -0.77
C VAL A 23 -8.03 4.84 -1.53
N ARG A 24 -7.72 4.41 -2.77
CA ARG A 24 -6.69 5.09 -3.57
C ARG A 24 -7.04 6.54 -3.89
N ALA A 25 -8.32 6.81 -4.19
CA ALA A 25 -8.78 8.16 -4.45
C ALA A 25 -8.60 9.04 -3.20
N THR A 26 -9.03 8.57 -2.02
CA THR A 26 -8.86 9.30 -0.76
C THR A 26 -7.39 9.54 -0.41
N LEU A 27 -6.52 8.56 -0.60
CA LEU A 27 -5.08 8.73 -0.36
C LEU A 27 -4.47 9.83 -1.25
N LEU A 28 -4.86 9.88 -2.52
CA LEU A 28 -4.39 10.92 -3.43
C LEU A 28 -4.97 12.29 -3.07
N GLU A 29 -6.26 12.37 -2.78
CA GLU A 29 -6.98 13.63 -2.53
C GLU A 29 -6.64 14.25 -1.17
N GLU A 30 -6.51 13.45 -0.11
CA GLU A 30 -6.31 13.94 1.26
C GLU A 30 -4.84 13.96 1.70
N PHE A 31 -4.01 13.06 1.15
CA PHE A 31 -2.62 12.87 1.60
C PHE A 31 -1.57 13.12 0.51
N ASP A 32 -1.98 13.48 -0.72
CA ASP A 32 -1.09 13.60 -1.90
C ASP A 32 -0.29 12.30 -2.15
N LEU A 33 -0.88 11.15 -1.80
CA LEU A 33 -0.27 9.83 -1.88
C LEU A 33 -0.89 8.99 -2.98
N GLU A 34 -0.14 8.80 -4.07
CA GLU A 34 -0.53 7.87 -5.12
C GLU A 34 0.02 6.45 -4.87
N ILE A 35 -0.88 5.47 -4.80
CA ILE A 35 -0.54 4.04 -4.83
C ILE A 35 -1.12 3.37 -6.08
N GLY A 36 -0.47 2.32 -6.56
CA GLY A 36 -0.91 1.61 -7.77
C GLY A 36 -1.99 0.58 -7.49
N ALA A 37 -2.98 0.45 -8.38
CA ALA A 37 -3.90 -0.68 -8.35
C ALA A 37 -3.22 -1.98 -8.80
N GLY A 38 -3.74 -3.13 -8.35
CA GLY A 38 -3.46 -4.43 -8.93
C GLY A 38 -3.82 -4.50 -10.42
N LEU A 39 -3.15 -5.38 -11.16
CA LEU A 39 -3.36 -5.54 -12.61
C LEU A 39 -3.89 -6.94 -12.94
N GLY A 40 -4.70 -7.04 -13.99
CA GLY A 40 -5.23 -8.31 -14.48
C GLY A 40 -5.99 -9.08 -13.40
N PRO A 41 -5.63 -10.35 -13.09
CA PRO A 41 -6.30 -11.14 -12.05
C PRO A 41 -6.28 -10.51 -10.66
N MET A 42 -5.32 -9.61 -10.39
CA MET A 42 -5.14 -8.95 -9.09
C MET A 42 -5.82 -7.58 -9.00
N ALA A 43 -6.49 -7.12 -10.06
CA ALA A 43 -7.25 -5.86 -10.03
C ALA A 43 -8.31 -5.89 -8.91
N GLY A 44 -8.37 -4.83 -8.11
CA GLY A 44 -9.26 -4.72 -6.94
C GLY A 44 -8.87 -5.57 -5.72
N ARG A 45 -7.78 -6.36 -5.80
CA ARG A 45 -7.36 -7.27 -4.71
C ARG A 45 -6.07 -6.87 -4.04
N ILE A 46 -5.24 -6.07 -4.69
CA ILE A 46 -3.98 -5.61 -4.13
C ILE A 46 -3.76 -4.14 -4.45
N TRP A 47 -3.01 -3.47 -3.58
CA TRP A 47 -2.30 -2.23 -3.86
C TRP A 47 -0.82 -2.50 -4.12
N ARG A 48 -0.21 -1.64 -4.94
CA ARG A 48 1.21 -1.65 -5.25
C ARG A 48 1.82 -0.34 -4.75
N ILE A 49 2.70 -0.44 -3.77
CA ILE A 49 3.38 0.71 -3.17
C ILE A 49 4.80 0.77 -3.72
N GLY A 50 5.07 1.81 -4.51
CA GLY A 50 6.38 2.04 -5.11
C GLY A 50 7.29 2.83 -4.17
N LEU A 51 8.33 2.18 -3.64
CA LEU A 51 9.39 2.83 -2.87
C LEU A 51 10.61 3.00 -3.77
N MET A 52 10.60 4.03 -4.60
CA MET A 52 11.69 4.35 -5.53
C MET A 52 12.26 5.74 -5.27
N GLY A 53 13.59 5.89 -5.35
CA GLY A 53 14.25 7.20 -5.28
C GLY A 53 13.91 7.99 -4.02
N HIS A 54 13.36 9.20 -4.19
CA HIS A 54 12.98 10.07 -3.07
C HIS A 54 11.86 9.49 -2.20
N SER A 55 11.01 8.62 -2.74
CA SER A 55 9.89 7.99 -2.03
C SER A 55 10.34 6.86 -1.12
N ALA A 56 11.56 6.33 -1.29
CA ALA A 56 12.16 5.30 -0.43
C ALA A 56 12.80 5.89 0.85
N ARG A 57 12.03 6.70 1.57
CA ARG A 57 12.46 7.35 2.82
C ARG A 57 11.56 6.89 3.98
N PRO A 58 12.11 6.68 5.19
CA PRO A 58 11.33 6.24 6.35
C PRO A 58 10.10 7.11 6.60
N GLU A 59 10.22 8.42 6.39
CA GLU A 59 9.13 9.38 6.61
C GLU A 59 7.97 9.16 5.61
N ASN A 60 8.29 8.84 4.36
CA ASN A 60 7.28 8.57 3.33
C ASN A 60 6.61 7.21 3.54
N VAL A 61 7.37 6.22 4.03
CA VAL A 61 6.83 4.91 4.41
C VAL A 61 5.88 5.06 5.60
N GLN A 62 6.28 5.84 6.61
CA GLN A 62 5.45 6.10 7.78
C GLN A 62 4.18 6.86 7.40
N LEU A 63 4.28 7.92 6.59
CA LEU A 63 3.12 8.66 6.11
C LEU A 63 2.15 7.75 5.34
N CYS A 64 2.67 6.86 4.48
CA CYS A 64 1.84 5.93 3.72
C CYS A 64 1.09 4.96 4.63
N LEU A 65 1.75 4.44 5.67
CA LEU A 65 1.12 3.56 6.67
C LEU A 65 0.04 4.28 7.48
N GLU A 66 0.33 5.49 7.97
CA GLU A 66 -0.60 6.31 8.74
C GLU A 66 -1.82 6.72 7.92
N ALA A 67 -1.61 7.12 6.66
CA ALA A 67 -2.69 7.48 5.74
C ALA A 67 -3.59 6.26 5.42
N LEU A 68 -3.00 5.09 5.17
CA LEU A 68 -3.76 3.85 4.98
C LEU A 68 -4.60 3.50 6.21
N ASP A 69 -4.03 3.59 7.42
CA ASP A 69 -4.77 3.34 8.66
C ASP A 69 -5.91 4.33 8.86
N ALA A 70 -5.68 5.62 8.59
CA ALA A 70 -6.68 6.66 8.69
C ALA A 70 -7.87 6.41 7.73
N VAL A 71 -7.59 6.11 6.45
CA VAL A 71 -8.62 5.88 5.43
C VAL A 71 -9.39 4.58 5.69
N LEU A 72 -8.74 3.56 6.27
CA LEU A 72 -9.39 2.29 6.63
C LEU A 72 -10.16 2.35 7.95
N GLY A 73 -10.19 3.50 8.64
CA GLY A 73 -11.03 3.72 9.82
C GLY A 73 -10.32 3.57 11.17
N GLY A 74 -8.99 3.66 11.22
CA GLY A 74 -8.22 3.93 12.44
C GLY A 74 -8.34 2.88 13.55
N THR A 75 -8.52 1.61 13.20
CA THR A 75 -8.37 0.51 14.15
C THR A 75 -7.03 -0.15 13.89
N GLY A 76 -6.01 0.23 14.66
CA GLY A 76 -4.67 -0.37 14.65
C GLY A 76 -4.62 -1.86 15.07
N ALA A 77 -5.67 -2.63 14.78
CA ALA A 77 -5.79 -4.04 15.01
C ALA A 77 -6.15 -4.75 13.69
N ALA A 78 -5.17 -5.52 13.21
CA ALA A 78 -5.27 -6.56 12.18
C ALA A 78 -5.06 -6.16 10.70
N TRP A 79 -4.15 -5.22 10.39
CA TRP A 79 -3.72 -5.02 9.00
C TRP A 79 -2.22 -5.20 8.75
N THR A 80 -1.89 -6.21 7.93
CA THR A 80 -0.55 -6.69 7.56
C THR A 80 0.23 -5.77 6.61
N ALA A 81 -0.20 -4.50 6.43
CA ALA A 81 0.46 -3.56 5.52
C ALA A 81 1.92 -3.27 5.92
N ALA A 82 2.19 -3.19 7.23
CA ALA A 82 3.56 -3.03 7.74
C ALA A 82 4.44 -4.25 7.42
N GLU A 83 3.91 -5.48 7.53
CA GLU A 83 4.64 -6.70 7.17
C GLU A 83 4.89 -6.78 5.66
N ALA A 84 3.91 -6.39 4.84
CA ALA A 84 4.04 -6.37 3.39
C ALA A 84 5.06 -5.32 2.90
N LEU A 85 5.23 -4.21 3.62
CA LEU A 85 6.24 -3.19 3.34
C LEU A 85 7.64 -3.57 3.86
N LEU A 86 7.73 -4.29 4.98
CA LEU A 86 9.00 -4.67 5.61
C LEU A 86 9.58 -5.99 5.09
N ALA A 87 8.77 -6.91 4.56
CA ALA A 87 9.21 -8.20 4.00
C ALA A 87 10.01 -8.10 2.68
N GLY A 88 10.39 -6.89 2.28
CA GLY A 88 11.29 -6.59 1.15
C GLY A 88 12.77 -6.44 1.51
N HIS A 89 13.20 -6.75 2.75
CA HIS A 89 14.60 -6.75 3.19
C HIS A 89 15.17 -8.17 3.34
#